data_AF-A0A9N9B5J6-F1
#
_entry.id   AF-A0A9N9B5J6-F1
#
_cell.length_a   1.000
_cell.length_b   1.000
_cell.length_c   1.000
_cell.angle_alpha   90.00
_cell.angle_beta   90.00
_cell.angle_gamma   90.00
#
_symmetry.space_group_name_H-M   'P 1'
#
loop_
_entity.id
_entity.type
_entity.pdbx_description
1 polymer ?
#
loop_
_entity_poly.entity_id
_entity_poly.type
_entity_poly.pdbx_seq_one_letter_code
_entity_poly.pdbx_strand_id
1 'polypeptide(L)' 'MSKHTKNLIKDLTESLKNSDDYNVNIIVGENSKIRKFQAHSFMLRARSPYFR' A
#
# COMPACT_ATOMS: atom_id res chain seq x y z
N MET A 1 2.53 21.65 -11.36
CA MET A 1 2.98 20.24 -11.57
C MET A 1 3.07 19.96 -13.06
N SER A 2 4.19 19.44 -13.55
CA SER A 2 4.39 19.15 -14.99
C SER A 2 3.50 17.99 -15.45
N LYS A 3 3.27 17.88 -16.78
CA LYS A 3 2.56 16.75 -17.39
C LYS A 3 3.22 15.42 -17.02
N HIS A 4 4.55 15.36 -17.01
CA HIS A 4 5.32 14.17 -16.65
C HIS A 4 5.05 13.73 -15.20
N THR A 5 5.02 14.66 -14.24
CA THR A 5 4.71 14.32 -12.85
C THR A 5 3.29 13.79 -12.71
N LYS A 6 2.31 14.33 -13.43
CA LYS A 6 0.93 13.83 -13.40
C LYS A 6 0.81 12.40 -13.91
N ASN A 7 1.48 12.09 -15.02
CA ASN A 7 1.49 10.75 -15.59
C ASN A 7 2.16 9.75 -14.63
N LEU A 8 3.33 10.11 -14.07
CA LEU A 8 4.02 9.26 -13.10
C LEU A 8 3.15 8.92 -11.87
N ILE A 9 2.45 9.92 -11.31
CA ILE A 9 1.55 9.69 -10.18
C ILE A 9 0.41 8.75 -10.56
N LYS A 10 -0.15 8.89 -11.77
CA LYS A 10 -1.20 8.01 -12.27
C LYS A 10 -0.71 6.57 -12.37
N ASP A 11 0.42 6.35 -13.04
CA ASP A 11 0.99 5.02 -13.25
C ASP A 11 1.31 4.33 -11.91
N LEU A 12 1.89 5.08 -10.95
CA LEU A 12 2.15 4.58 -9.60
C LEU A 12 0.85 4.26 -8.84
N THR A 13 -0.20 5.09 -8.99
CA THR A 13 -1.49 4.86 -8.33
C THR A 13 -2.18 3.61 -8.88
N GLU A 14 -2.10 3.36 -10.19
CA GLU A 14 -2.63 2.16 -10.82
C GLU A 14 -1.86 0.92 -10.39
N SER A 15 -0.52 1.00 -10.36
CA SER A 15 0.34 -0.07 -9.85
C SER A 15 -0.03 -0.43 -8.41
N LEU A 16 -0.12 0.55 -7.51
CA LEU A 16 -0.46 0.32 -6.09
C LEU A 16 -1.84 -0.31 -5.86
N LYS A 17 -2.79 -0.14 -6.80
CA LYS A 17 -4.14 -0.71 -6.67
C LYS A 17 -4.22 -2.16 -7.18
N ASN A 18 -3.46 -2.47 -8.22
CA ASN A 18 -3.63 -3.70 -9.00
C ASN A 18 -2.38 -4.60 -9.00
N SER A 19 -1.45 -4.39 -8.07
CA SER A 19 -0.20 -5.13 -8.05
C SER A 19 -0.28 -6.45 -7.29
N ASP A 20 0.44 -7.46 -7.78
CA ASP A 20 0.67 -8.71 -7.07
C ASP A 20 1.89 -8.66 -6.11
N ASP A 21 2.54 -7.50 -5.98
CA ASP A 21 3.78 -7.30 -5.20
C ASP A 21 3.53 -7.01 -3.71
N TYR A 22 2.31 -7.25 -3.22
CA TYR A 22 1.98 -7.14 -1.80
C TYR A 22 2.94 -8.02 -0.97
N ASN A 23 3.75 -7.38 -0.12
CA ASN A 23 4.74 -8.06 0.71
C ASN A 23 4.45 -7.96 2.21
N VAL A 24 3.30 -7.39 2.59
CA VAL A 24 2.82 -7.31 3.97
C VAL A 24 1.37 -7.77 4.06
N ASN A 25 1.07 -8.58 5.08
CA ASN A 25 -0.29 -8.91 5.49
C ASN A 25 -0.59 -8.25 6.85
N ILE A 26 -1.50 -7.29 6.86
CA ILE A 26 -2.01 -6.68 8.11
C ILE A 26 -3.23 -7.49 8.55
N ILE A 27 -3.09 -8.14 9.71
CA ILE A 27 -4.16 -8.92 10.33
C ILE A 27 -4.69 -8.13 11.51
N VAL A 28 -6.00 -7.86 11.53
CA VAL A 28 -6.65 -7.10 12.60
C VAL A 28 -7.86 -7.84 13.15
N GLY A 29 -8.20 -7.54 14.40
CA GLY A 29 -9.29 -8.18 15.11
C GLY A 29 -8.87 -9.48 15.80
N GLU A 30 -9.82 -10.08 16.50
CA GLU A 30 -9.61 -11.26 17.33
C GLU A 30 -10.69 -12.32 17.07
N ASN A 31 -10.36 -13.59 17.29
CA ASN A 31 -11.26 -14.74 17.14
C ASN A 31 -11.95 -14.78 15.76
N SER A 32 -13.28 -14.87 15.72
CA SER A 32 -14.07 -14.93 14.48
C SER A 32 -14.16 -13.60 13.73
N LYS A 33 -13.62 -12.50 14.28
CA LYS A 33 -13.68 -11.15 13.68
C LYS A 33 -12.35 -10.72 13.04
N ILE A 34 -11.50 -11.69 12.68
CA ILE A 34 -10.23 -11.43 11.99
C ILE A 34 -10.49 -10.91 10.57
N ARG A 35 -9.77 -9.85 10.18
CA ARG A 35 -9.69 -9.37 8.79
C ARG A 35 -8.23 -9.33 8.35
N LYS A 36 -8.01 -9.60 7.07
CA LYS A 36 -6.68 -9.58 6.44
C LYS A 36 -6.66 -8.50 5.36
N PHE A 37 -5.62 -7.67 5.38
CA PHE A 37 -5.36 -6.65 4.38
C PHE A 37 -3.97 -6.87 3.79
N GLN A 38 -3.88 -6.94 2.48
CA GLN A 38 -2.59 -6.96 1.78
C GLN A 38 -2.10 -5.52 1.57
N ALA A 39 -0.82 -5.29 1.81
CA ALA A 39 -0.22 -3.96 1.74
C ALA A 39 1.23 -4.01 1.26
N HIS A 40 1.73 -2.84 0.83
CA HIS A 40 3.10 -2.62 0.40
C HIS A 40 3.94 -2.02 1.53
N SER A 41 5.01 -2.71 1.93
CA SER A 41 5.89 -2.26 3.03
C SER A 41 6.50 -0.88 2.80
N PHE A 42 6.85 -0.56 1.54
CA PHE A 42 7.36 0.77 1.17
C PHE A 42 6.34 1.88 1.47
N MET A 43 5.07 1.67 1.12
CA MET A 43 4.01 2.65 1.36
C MET A 43 3.78 2.85 2.86
N LEU A 44 3.78 1.76 3.63
CA LEU A 44 3.63 1.83 5.10
C LEU A 44 4.76 2.65 5.74
N ARG A 45 6.03 2.39 5.37
CA ARG A 45 7.20 3.14 5.85
C ARG A 45 7.16 4.62 5.46
N ALA A 46 6.68 4.93 4.26
CA ALA A 46 6.57 6.30 3.78
C ALA A 46 5.48 7.10 4.51
N ARG A 47 4.39 6.44 4.93
CA ARG A 47 3.21 7.09 5.51
C ARG A 47 3.15 7.08 7.03
N SER A 48 3.88 6.19 7.69
CA SER A 48 3.87 6.09 9.15
C SER A 48 5.23 5.66 9.71
N PRO A 49 5.82 6.41 10.65
CA PRO A 49 7.07 6.04 11.32
C PRO A 49 7.00 4.69 12.05
N TYR A 50 5.80 4.24 12.42
CA TYR A 50 5.59 2.96 13.10
C TYR A 50 6.12 1.77 12.30
N PHE A 51 6.09 1.86 10.96
CA PHE A 51 6.51 0.77 10.09
C PHE A 51 7.97 0.88 9.63
N ARG A 52 8.72 1.89 10.11
CA ARG A 52 10.15 2.07 9.78
C ARG A 52 11.03 1.01 10.42
#